data_AF-A0A094E0U3-F1
#
_entry.id   AF-A0A094E0U3-F1
#
_cell.length_a   1.000
_cell.length_b   1.000
_cell.length_c   1.000
_cell.angle_alpha   90.00
_cell.angle_beta   90.00
_cell.angle_gamma   90.00
#
_symmetry.space_group_name_H-M   'P 1'
#
loop_
_entity.id
_entity.type
_entity.pdbx_description
1 polymer ?
#
loop_
_entity_poly.entity_id
_entity_poly.type
_entity_poly.pdbx_seq_one_letter_code
_entity_poly.pdbx_strand_id
1 'polypeptide(L)'
;MPGYRLSSRYERNIHFVNSENDELGGAWQAGSLTWAEMTQRMEILFELPTTNFALFPCLEDGDPNDPLSHHGPPIKLQKPNIIKPGFYVLLSPDGEPVDIPVNPEMPLPRALSRPLSSPNDPLSLKLRNRWVAEGWKQQITDDDIGMSDTGINSIQSGILLDSTTHQFFNIYAISINPDDDHKVVSFANEPQYEGLTMFHRPDIPDKYQPCNALLRHHFRMAVLLSMKGRIGYPVWDEDIQEGCDQMAEISESDQGKLRFETVLAGKLNQFIA
;
A
#
# COMPACT_ATOMS: atom_id res chain seq x y z
N MET A 1 -5.86 13.04 26.57
CA MET A 1 -4.95 11.90 26.87
C MET A 1 -3.84 11.95 25.83
N PRO A 2 -2.64 11.40 26.05
CA PRO A 2 -1.69 11.27 24.96
C PRO A 2 -2.36 10.45 23.85
N GLY A 3 -2.43 11.01 22.65
CA GLY A 3 -3.07 10.35 21.52
C GLY A 3 -2.30 9.10 21.09
N TYR A 4 -3.00 8.16 20.47
CA TYR A 4 -2.40 6.93 19.97
C TYR A 4 -1.58 7.17 18.70
N ARG A 5 -0.44 6.48 18.56
CA ARG A 5 0.45 6.59 17.39
C ARG A 5 0.61 5.23 16.71
N LEU A 6 0.54 5.21 15.38
CA LEU A 6 0.71 4.00 14.60
C LEU A 6 2.19 3.58 14.58
N SER A 7 2.45 2.29 14.72
CA SER A 7 3.77 1.74 14.41
C SER A 7 3.91 1.60 12.88
N SER A 8 5.07 1.94 12.32
CA SER A 8 5.35 1.83 10.89
C SER A 8 6.72 1.24 10.63
N ARG A 9 6.86 0.49 9.53
CA ARG A 9 8.15 -0.05 9.05
C ARG A 9 9.07 1.08 8.57
N TYR A 10 8.48 2.10 7.96
CA TYR A 10 9.17 3.27 7.44
C TYR A 10 8.99 4.45 8.38
N GLU A 11 10.00 5.31 8.44
CA GLU A 11 9.88 6.57 9.15
C GLU A 11 8.76 7.39 8.52
N ARG A 12 8.03 8.15 9.34
CA ARG A 12 6.97 9.04 8.86
C ARG A 12 7.26 10.41 9.42
N ASN A 13 7.10 11.41 8.57
CA ASN A 13 7.28 12.81 8.94
C ASN A 13 6.04 13.65 8.61
N ILE A 14 4.99 13.03 8.07
CA ILE A 14 3.63 13.56 7.96
C ILE A 14 2.73 12.62 8.75
N HIS A 15 1.92 13.18 9.64
CA HIS A 15 1.00 12.43 10.48
C HIS A 15 -0.41 13.00 10.38
N PHE A 16 -1.39 12.12 10.23
CA PHE A 16 -2.81 12.45 10.18
C PHE A 16 -3.47 11.97 11.46
N VAL A 17 -4.04 12.89 12.23
CA VAL A 17 -4.68 12.58 13.52
C VAL A 17 -6.15 12.99 13.54
N ASN A 18 -6.96 12.32 14.35
CA ASN A 18 -8.34 12.72 14.62
C ASN A 18 -8.41 13.80 15.72
N SER A 19 -9.63 14.24 16.06
CA SER A 19 -9.87 15.22 17.13
C SER A 19 -9.47 14.74 18.54
N GLU A 20 -9.40 13.42 18.75
CA GLU A 20 -8.95 12.81 20.00
C GLU A 20 -7.43 12.65 20.06
N ASN A 21 -6.74 13.16 19.04
CA ASN A 21 -5.31 13.07 18.83
C ASN A 21 -4.84 11.66 18.47
N ASP A 22 -5.70 10.72 18.09
CA ASP A 22 -5.28 9.40 17.62
C ASP A 22 -4.85 9.46 16.14
N GLU A 23 -3.71 8.84 15.83
CA GLU A 23 -3.17 8.78 14.49
C GLU A 23 -3.97 7.80 13.61
N LEU A 24 -4.51 8.32 12.51
CA LEU A 24 -5.28 7.59 11.51
C LEU A 24 -4.41 7.09 10.36
N GLY A 25 -3.27 7.73 10.13
CA GLY A 25 -2.32 7.38 9.10
C GLY A 25 -1.14 8.34 9.04
N GLY A 26 -0.17 8.05 8.20
CA GLY A 26 0.95 8.97 7.97
C GLY A 26 1.71 8.66 6.70
N ALA A 27 2.71 9.47 6.38
CA ALA A 27 3.56 9.23 5.23
C ALA A 27 4.96 9.79 5.47
N TRP A 28 5.91 9.29 4.68
CA TRP A 28 7.18 9.96 4.50
C TRP A 28 7.14 10.89 3.30
N GLN A 29 7.86 12.00 3.38
CA GLN A 29 8.24 12.78 2.22
C GLN A 29 9.67 13.31 2.34
N ALA A 30 10.34 13.50 1.20
CA ALA A 30 11.65 14.14 1.10
C ALA A 30 11.58 15.56 0.49
N GLY A 31 10.40 16.19 0.50
CA GLY A 31 10.20 17.57 0.01
C GLY A 31 9.71 17.71 -1.43
N SER A 32 9.24 16.63 -2.06
CA SER A 32 8.59 16.66 -3.39
C SER A 32 7.08 16.44 -3.34
N LEU A 33 6.57 15.81 -2.29
CA LEU A 33 5.19 15.36 -2.22
C LEU A 33 4.22 16.54 -2.09
N THR A 34 3.31 16.67 -3.05
CA THR A 34 2.28 17.71 -3.09
C THR A 34 0.98 17.27 -2.43
N TRP A 35 0.14 18.24 -2.05
CA TRP A 35 -1.21 17.95 -1.56
C TRP A 35 -2.09 17.27 -2.61
N ALA A 36 -1.89 17.55 -3.89
CA ALA A 36 -2.65 16.89 -4.96
C ALA A 36 -2.35 15.38 -5.00
N GLU A 37 -1.07 14.99 -4.92
CA GLU A 37 -0.65 13.58 -4.87
C GLU A 37 -1.10 12.92 -3.57
N MET A 38 -1.00 13.61 -2.43
CA MET A 38 -1.46 13.08 -1.15
C MET A 38 -2.98 12.89 -1.11
N THR A 39 -3.75 13.77 -1.77
CA THR A 39 -5.21 13.63 -1.87
C THR A 39 -5.59 12.31 -2.53
N GLN A 40 -4.91 11.92 -3.61
CA GLN A 40 -5.12 10.61 -4.27
C GLN A 40 -4.85 9.45 -3.31
N ARG A 41 -3.82 9.58 -2.46
CA ARG A 41 -3.49 8.56 -1.46
C ARG A 41 -4.51 8.53 -0.31
N MET A 42 -5.03 9.68 0.10
CA MET A 42 -6.09 9.78 1.12
C MET A 42 -7.41 9.18 0.65
N GLU A 43 -7.78 9.32 -0.61
CA GLU A 43 -8.97 8.69 -1.20
C GLU A 43 -8.89 7.15 -1.20
N ILE A 44 -7.68 6.61 -1.07
CA ILE A 44 -7.45 5.17 -0.86
C ILE A 44 -7.52 4.82 0.63
N LEU A 45 -6.94 5.67 1.49
CA LEU A 45 -6.81 5.44 2.92
C LEU A 45 -8.14 5.58 3.67
N PHE A 46 -8.93 6.60 3.37
CA PHE A 46 -10.16 6.93 4.10
C PHE A 46 -11.38 6.52 3.28
N GLU A 47 -12.41 6.01 3.95
CA GLU A 47 -13.67 5.67 3.28
C GLU A 47 -14.53 6.92 2.99
N LEU A 48 -14.26 8.02 3.69
CA LEU A 48 -14.91 9.29 3.43
C LEU A 48 -14.23 10.04 2.27
N PRO A 49 -15.01 10.63 1.35
CA PRO A 49 -14.47 11.52 0.33
C PRO A 49 -13.73 12.71 0.97
N THR A 50 -12.69 13.19 0.30
CA THR A 50 -11.88 14.36 0.71
C THR A 50 -12.66 15.69 0.72
N THR A 51 -13.92 15.67 0.28
CA THR A 51 -14.88 16.79 0.41
C THR A 51 -15.57 16.84 1.78
N ASN A 52 -15.55 15.74 2.53
CA ASN A 52 -16.30 15.60 3.79
C ASN A 52 -15.45 15.92 5.03
N PHE A 53 -14.15 16.12 4.85
CA PHE A 53 -13.23 16.55 5.88
C PHE A 53 -12.25 17.58 5.31
N ALA A 54 -11.61 18.32 6.20
CA ALA A 54 -10.54 19.26 5.90
C ALA A 54 -9.35 18.98 6.80
N LEU A 55 -8.16 19.28 6.30
CA LEU A 55 -6.93 19.13 7.06
C LEU A 55 -6.52 20.47 7.64
N PHE A 56 -6.14 20.48 8.91
CA PHE A 56 -5.65 21.64 9.60
C PHE A 56 -4.25 21.33 10.15
N PRO A 57 -3.22 22.14 9.86
CA PRO A 57 -1.89 21.90 10.38
C PRO A 57 -1.87 22.15 11.89
N CYS A 58 -1.34 21.21 12.67
CA CYS A 58 -1.13 21.44 14.10
C CYS A 58 -0.07 22.52 14.30
N LEU A 59 -0.29 23.42 15.26
CA LEU A 59 0.61 24.55 15.54
C LEU A 59 1.59 24.26 16.68
N GLU A 60 1.35 23.18 17.43
CA GLU A 60 2.26 22.72 18.48
C GLU A 60 3.55 22.17 17.88
N ASP A 61 4.68 22.45 18.53
CA ASP A 61 5.97 21.91 18.14
C ASP A 61 6.06 20.42 18.52
N GLY A 62 6.27 19.57 17.52
CA GLY A 62 6.42 18.13 17.73
C GLY A 62 5.08 17.40 17.77
N ASP A 63 4.99 16.41 18.66
CA ASP A 63 3.77 15.61 18.84
C ASP A 63 2.70 16.46 19.58
N PRO A 64 1.53 16.73 18.96
CA PRO A 64 0.54 17.64 19.52
C PRO A 64 -0.13 17.04 20.76
N ASN A 65 -0.54 17.89 21.71
CA ASN A 65 -1.32 17.48 22.87
C ASN A 65 -2.82 17.73 22.68
N ASP A 66 -3.18 18.82 22.00
CA ASP A 66 -4.55 19.23 21.75
C ASP A 66 -4.69 19.77 20.30
N PRO A 67 -4.65 18.86 19.32
CA PRO A 67 -4.74 19.21 17.92
C PRO A 67 -6.11 19.81 17.53
N LEU A 68 -7.16 19.58 18.33
CA LEU A 68 -8.50 20.11 18.10
C LEU A 68 -8.57 21.61 18.38
N SER A 69 -7.92 22.10 19.45
CA SER A 69 -7.95 23.53 19.78
C SER A 69 -6.78 24.32 19.18
N HIS A 70 -5.65 23.66 18.87
CA HIS A 70 -4.40 24.31 18.48
C HIS A 70 -3.97 23.97 17.04
N HIS A 71 -4.87 24.21 16.09
CA HIS A 71 -4.59 24.05 14.67
C HIS A 71 -4.66 25.37 13.89
N GLY A 72 -3.98 25.41 12.75
CA GLY A 72 -4.00 26.53 11.81
C GLY A 72 -5.25 26.53 10.93
N PRO A 73 -5.29 27.38 9.88
CA PRO A 73 -6.39 27.38 8.92
C PRO A 73 -6.40 26.11 8.04
N PRO A 74 -7.54 25.75 7.44
CA PRO A 74 -7.65 24.56 6.62
C PRO A 74 -6.76 24.63 5.37
N ILE A 75 -6.13 23.51 5.04
CA ILE A 75 -5.29 23.35 3.86
C ILE A 75 -6.14 23.29 2.60
N LYS A 76 -5.71 24.02 1.56
CA LYS A 76 -6.33 23.98 0.24
C LYS A 76 -5.67 22.90 -0.62
N LEU A 77 -6.27 21.71 -0.66
CA LEU A 77 -5.75 20.52 -1.33
C LEU A 77 -5.52 20.66 -2.85
N GLN A 78 -6.29 21.54 -3.51
CA GLN A 78 -6.21 21.72 -4.97
C GLN A 78 -4.99 22.51 -5.46
N LYS A 79 -4.16 23.04 -4.57
CA LYS A 79 -2.92 23.72 -4.97
C LYS A 79 -1.76 22.73 -4.99
N PRO A 80 -0.83 22.82 -5.96
CA PRO A 80 0.38 21.98 -6.04
C PRO A 80 1.43 22.40 -4.98
N ASN A 81 0.96 22.71 -3.78
CA ASN A 81 1.81 23.06 -2.67
C ASN A 81 2.43 21.78 -2.14
N ILE A 82 3.75 21.81 -1.97
CA ILE A 82 4.50 20.77 -1.28
C ILE A 82 4.01 20.72 0.17
N ILE A 83 3.78 19.50 0.66
CA ILE A 83 3.35 19.26 2.04
C ILE A 83 4.49 19.68 2.97
N LYS A 84 4.18 20.14 4.17
CA LYS A 84 5.22 20.34 5.20
C LYS A 84 5.23 19.13 6.14
N PRO A 85 6.41 18.62 6.54
CA PRO A 85 6.47 17.66 7.63
C PRO A 85 5.78 18.22 8.90
N GLY A 86 5.09 17.36 9.63
CA GLY A 86 4.34 17.72 10.83
C GLY A 86 3.02 16.94 10.97
N PHE A 87 2.24 17.35 11.96
CA PHE A 87 0.93 16.78 12.26
C PHE A 87 -0.19 17.60 11.62
N TYR A 88 -1.20 16.89 11.13
CA TYR A 88 -2.41 17.46 10.57
C TYR A 88 -3.61 16.81 11.21
N VAL A 89 -4.47 17.61 11.82
CA VAL A 89 -5.75 17.15 12.35
C VAL A 89 -6.78 17.14 11.23
N LEU A 90 -7.56 16.07 11.16
CA LEU A 90 -8.66 15.96 10.22
C LEU A 90 -9.97 16.23 10.96
N LEU A 91 -10.70 17.24 10.49
CA LEU A 91 -11.97 17.70 11.05
C LEU A 91 -12.96 17.89 9.90
N SER A 92 -14.23 18.19 10.21
CA SER A 92 -15.17 18.66 9.19
C SER A 92 -14.67 19.97 8.55
N PRO A 93 -15.19 20.37 7.37
CA PRO A 93 -14.84 21.65 6.75
C PRO A 93 -15.08 22.88 7.65
N ASP A 94 -16.01 22.76 8.61
CA ASP A 94 -16.34 23.81 9.59
C ASP A 94 -15.45 23.78 10.84
N GLY A 95 -14.55 22.80 10.97
CA GLY A 95 -13.63 22.64 12.10
C GLY A 95 -14.19 21.81 13.26
N GLU A 96 -15.36 21.19 13.10
CA GLU A 96 -15.95 20.31 14.11
C GLU A 96 -15.40 18.87 14.02
N PRO A 97 -15.32 18.12 15.14
CA PRO A 97 -14.97 16.70 15.14
C PRO A 97 -15.82 15.88 14.17
N VAL A 98 -15.18 15.01 13.41
CA VAL A 98 -15.83 14.07 12.49
C VAL A 98 -15.14 12.71 12.61
N ASP A 99 -15.93 11.64 12.59
CA ASP A 99 -15.40 10.29 12.53
C ASP A 99 -14.91 10.01 11.10
N ILE A 100 -13.66 9.56 10.98
CA ILE A 100 -13.00 9.33 9.69
C ILE A 100 -12.62 7.86 9.61
N PRO A 101 -13.52 7.00 9.11
CA PRO A 101 -13.24 5.59 8.96
C PRO A 101 -12.03 5.38 8.03
N VAL A 102 -11.03 4.69 8.56
CA VAL A 102 -9.89 4.20 7.80
C VAL A 102 -10.30 2.93 7.09
N ASN A 103 -9.99 2.84 5.80
CA ASN A 103 -10.28 1.71 4.94
C ASN A 103 -9.81 0.39 5.60
N PRO A 104 -10.69 -0.61 5.79
CA PRO A 104 -10.37 -1.85 6.51
C PRO A 104 -9.53 -2.83 5.69
N GLU A 105 -9.35 -2.60 4.39
CA GLU A 105 -8.60 -3.47 3.50
C GLU A 105 -7.15 -3.67 3.99
N MET A 106 -6.72 -4.94 4.03
CA MET A 106 -5.39 -5.33 4.47
C MET A 106 -4.60 -5.87 3.28
N PRO A 107 -3.69 -5.05 2.71
CA PRO A 107 -2.71 -5.50 1.73
C PRO A 107 -2.00 -6.78 2.18
N LEU A 108 -2.07 -7.79 1.32
CA LEU A 108 -1.29 -9.00 1.46
C LEU A 108 -0.01 -8.84 0.63
N PRO A 109 1.16 -9.28 1.13
CA PRO A 109 2.37 -9.33 0.34
C PRO A 109 2.16 -10.13 -0.92
N ARG A 110 2.93 -9.77 -1.94
CA ARG A 110 3.04 -10.64 -3.10
C ARG A 110 3.79 -11.90 -2.70
N ALA A 111 3.18 -13.06 -2.96
CA ALA A 111 3.89 -14.32 -2.84
C ALA A 111 5.00 -14.34 -3.90
N LEU A 112 6.27 -14.51 -3.47
CA LEU A 112 7.37 -14.72 -4.39
C LEU A 112 7.09 -15.99 -5.21
N SER A 113 6.99 -15.85 -6.53
CA SER A 113 6.99 -17.00 -7.43
C SER A 113 8.34 -17.71 -7.29
N ARG A 114 8.35 -18.87 -6.62
CA ARG A 114 9.56 -19.70 -6.59
C ARG A 114 9.79 -20.24 -8.01
N PRO A 115 11.05 -20.36 -8.46
CA PRO A 115 11.39 -20.82 -9.81
C PRO A 115 10.87 -22.24 -10.14
N LEU A 116 10.37 -22.99 -9.14
CA LEU A 116 9.84 -24.35 -9.27
C LEU A 116 8.45 -24.49 -8.60
N SER A 117 7.61 -23.47 -8.68
CA SER A 117 6.24 -23.54 -8.14
C SER A 117 5.37 -24.42 -9.05
N SER A 118 4.84 -25.53 -8.51
CA SER A 118 3.82 -26.30 -9.21
C SER A 118 2.56 -25.44 -9.38
N PRO A 119 1.83 -25.52 -10.52
CA PRO A 119 0.52 -24.90 -10.66
C PRO A 119 -0.48 -25.32 -9.57
N ASN A 120 -0.26 -26.52 -9.00
CA ASN A 120 -1.09 -27.11 -7.96
C ASN A 120 -0.55 -26.84 -6.54
N ASP A 121 0.52 -26.05 -6.39
CA ASP A 121 0.97 -25.63 -5.07
C ASP A 121 -0.11 -24.75 -4.40
N PRO A 122 -0.33 -24.87 -3.08
CA PRO A 122 -1.34 -24.09 -2.36
C PRO A 122 -1.26 -22.57 -2.55
N LEU A 123 -0.05 -22.00 -2.69
CA LEU A 123 0.13 -20.57 -2.94
C LEU A 123 -0.31 -20.19 -4.35
N SER A 124 0.08 -20.99 -5.35
CA SER A 124 -0.35 -20.83 -6.75
C SER A 124 -1.88 -20.91 -6.88
N LEU A 125 -2.50 -21.87 -6.17
CA LEU A 125 -3.96 -22.02 -6.13
C LEU A 125 -4.64 -20.85 -5.42
N LYS A 126 -4.10 -20.37 -4.29
CA LYS A 126 -4.65 -19.21 -3.57
C LYS A 126 -4.58 -17.95 -4.43
N LEU A 127 -3.47 -17.72 -5.12
CA LEU A 127 -3.32 -16.62 -6.08
C LEU A 127 -4.34 -16.75 -7.21
N ARG A 128 -4.47 -17.93 -7.82
CA ARG A 128 -5.42 -18.19 -8.91
C ARG A 128 -6.87 -17.98 -8.49
N ASN A 129 -7.25 -18.47 -7.32
CA ASN A 129 -8.61 -18.34 -6.80
C ASN A 129 -8.95 -16.88 -6.53
N ARG A 130 -8.01 -16.12 -5.93
CA ARG A 130 -8.17 -14.67 -5.79
C ARG A 130 -8.30 -13.98 -7.14
N TRP A 131 -7.43 -14.35 -8.09
CA TRP A 131 -7.43 -13.77 -9.42
C TRP A 131 -8.80 -13.90 -10.11
N VAL A 132 -9.39 -15.09 -10.01
CA VAL A 132 -10.73 -15.39 -10.54
C VAL A 132 -11.82 -14.65 -9.75
N ALA A 133 -11.75 -14.66 -8.42
CA ALA A 133 -12.75 -14.01 -7.56
C ALA A 133 -12.81 -12.48 -7.76
N GLU A 134 -11.67 -11.85 -8.03
CA GLU A 134 -11.55 -10.42 -8.29
C GLU A 134 -11.87 -10.05 -9.75
N GLY A 135 -12.10 -11.04 -10.63
CA GLY A 135 -12.49 -10.78 -12.02
C GLY A 135 -11.40 -10.06 -12.83
N TRP A 136 -10.14 -10.41 -12.61
CA TRP A 136 -9.05 -9.75 -13.35
C TRP A 136 -9.02 -10.10 -14.83
N LYS A 137 -9.55 -11.27 -15.22
CA LYS A 137 -9.63 -11.66 -16.63
C LYS A 137 -10.36 -10.60 -17.48
N GLN A 138 -11.38 -9.96 -16.92
CA GLN A 138 -12.16 -8.93 -17.60
C GLN A 138 -11.36 -7.63 -17.85
N GLN A 139 -10.22 -7.45 -17.18
CA GLN A 139 -9.31 -6.32 -17.35
C GLN A 139 -8.16 -6.63 -18.34
N ILE A 140 -8.05 -7.87 -18.80
CA ILE A 140 -7.04 -8.31 -19.77
C ILE A 140 -7.62 -8.22 -21.17
N THR A 141 -6.82 -7.72 -22.09
CA THR A 141 -7.17 -7.38 -23.46
C THR A 141 -6.18 -7.92 -24.49
N ASP A 142 -5.10 -8.58 -24.05
CA ASP A 142 -4.20 -9.27 -24.95
C ASP A 142 -4.93 -10.38 -25.71
N ASP A 143 -4.34 -10.85 -26.81
CA ASP A 143 -4.98 -11.82 -27.69
C ASP A 143 -4.95 -13.26 -27.14
N ASP A 144 -4.71 -13.43 -25.82
CA ASP A 144 -4.61 -14.69 -25.05
C ASP A 144 -4.46 -15.94 -25.94
N ILE A 145 -3.32 -16.04 -26.62
CA ILE A 145 -3.02 -17.15 -27.53
C ILE A 145 -2.66 -18.36 -26.65
N GLY A 146 -3.67 -18.97 -26.03
CA GLY A 146 -3.61 -20.32 -25.45
C GLY A 146 -2.87 -20.46 -24.12
N MET A 147 -2.78 -19.45 -23.25
CA MET A 147 -1.93 -19.53 -22.05
C MET A 147 -2.65 -19.89 -20.73
N SER A 148 -3.95 -19.57 -20.55
CA SER A 148 -4.80 -20.16 -19.48
C SER A 148 -6.24 -19.63 -19.54
N ASP A 149 -7.24 -20.44 -19.17
CA ASP A 149 -8.64 -19.98 -19.08
C ASP A 149 -8.87 -18.76 -18.17
N THR A 150 -7.90 -18.43 -17.31
CA THR A 150 -8.00 -17.33 -16.35
C THR A 150 -7.33 -16.04 -16.80
N GLY A 151 -6.51 -16.04 -17.86
CA GLY A 151 -5.72 -14.86 -18.28
C GLY A 151 -4.63 -14.44 -17.28
N ILE A 152 -4.34 -15.26 -16.25
CA ILE A 152 -3.37 -14.92 -15.18
C ILE A 152 -1.94 -14.81 -15.71
N ASN A 153 -1.61 -15.63 -16.71
CA ASN A 153 -0.32 -15.67 -17.39
C ASN A 153 -0.24 -14.69 -18.57
N SER A 154 -1.19 -13.76 -18.68
CA SER A 154 -1.15 -12.69 -19.68
C SER A 154 0.14 -11.90 -19.57
N ILE A 155 0.66 -11.45 -20.72
CA ILE A 155 1.82 -10.54 -20.73
C ILE A 155 1.50 -9.21 -20.04
N GLN A 156 0.22 -8.81 -19.98
CA GLN A 156 -0.21 -7.60 -19.29
C GLN A 156 -0.12 -7.72 -17.77
N SER A 157 0.04 -8.94 -17.23
CA SER A 157 0.28 -9.20 -15.80
C SER A 157 1.75 -9.05 -15.40
N GLY A 158 2.67 -8.87 -16.36
CA GLY A 158 4.10 -8.83 -16.12
C GLY A 158 4.72 -7.46 -16.38
N ILE A 159 5.72 -7.12 -15.58
CA ILE A 159 6.66 -6.03 -15.85
C ILE A 159 8.10 -6.54 -15.65
N LEU A 160 9.03 -6.04 -16.47
CA LEU A 160 10.44 -6.36 -16.32
C LEU A 160 11.10 -5.28 -15.46
N LEU A 161 11.75 -5.72 -14.37
CA LEU A 161 12.45 -4.88 -13.42
C LEU A 161 13.84 -5.45 -13.18
N ASP A 162 14.82 -4.60 -12.89
CA ASP A 162 16.09 -5.06 -12.35
C ASP A 162 15.91 -5.69 -10.95
N SER A 163 16.92 -6.38 -10.47
CA SER A 163 16.84 -7.14 -9.21
C SER A 163 16.47 -6.29 -8.00
N THR A 164 16.97 -5.05 -7.91
CA THR A 164 16.74 -4.17 -6.76
C THR A 164 15.34 -3.57 -6.84
N THR A 165 14.96 -3.04 -8.01
CA THR A 165 13.61 -2.50 -8.23
C THR A 165 12.53 -3.57 -8.03
N HIS A 166 12.78 -4.81 -8.47
CA HIS A 166 11.88 -5.94 -8.27
C HIS A 166 11.65 -6.25 -6.77
N GLN A 167 12.70 -6.22 -5.96
CA GLN A 167 12.58 -6.42 -4.51
C GLN A 167 11.71 -5.34 -3.87
N PHE A 168 11.97 -4.06 -4.17
CA PHE A 168 11.18 -2.95 -3.64
C PHE A 168 9.73 -2.97 -4.09
N PHE A 169 9.48 -3.30 -5.35
CA PHE A 169 8.12 -3.46 -5.87
C PHE A 169 7.39 -4.57 -5.09
N ASN A 170 8.03 -5.71 -4.80
CA ASN A 170 7.39 -6.86 -4.13
C ASN A 170 6.96 -6.59 -2.70
N ILE A 171 7.71 -5.77 -1.98
CA ILE A 171 7.39 -5.38 -0.60
C ILE A 171 6.55 -4.10 -0.54
N TYR A 172 6.06 -3.60 -1.68
CA TYR A 172 5.33 -2.34 -1.81
C TYR A 172 6.09 -1.08 -1.34
N ALA A 173 7.42 -1.13 -1.33
CA ALA A 173 8.25 0.05 -1.03
C ALA A 173 8.22 1.08 -2.17
N ILE A 174 7.95 0.62 -3.39
CA ILE A 174 7.67 1.45 -4.56
C ILE A 174 6.43 0.94 -5.28
N SER A 175 5.78 1.81 -6.04
CA SER A 175 4.69 1.46 -6.94
C SER A 175 4.69 2.35 -8.19
N ILE A 176 3.83 2.05 -9.15
CA ILE A 176 3.66 2.81 -10.40
C ILE A 176 2.23 3.32 -10.44
N ASN A 177 2.03 4.62 -10.58
CA ASN A 177 0.71 5.23 -10.70
C ASN A 177 0.33 5.39 -12.18
N PRO A 178 -0.54 4.52 -12.75
CA PRO A 178 -0.93 4.63 -14.15
C PRO A 178 -1.80 5.87 -14.45
N ASP A 179 -2.34 6.53 -13.43
CA ASP A 179 -3.18 7.71 -13.57
C ASP A 179 -2.38 9.03 -13.48
N ASP A 180 -1.07 8.96 -13.21
CA ASP A 180 -0.12 10.08 -13.23
C ASP A 180 1.08 9.75 -14.13
N ASP A 181 0.80 9.53 -15.42
CA ASP A 181 1.82 9.30 -16.47
C ASP A 181 2.78 8.13 -16.14
N HIS A 182 2.28 7.10 -15.46
CA HIS A 182 3.05 5.92 -15.03
C HIS A 182 4.29 6.27 -14.21
N LYS A 183 4.21 7.35 -13.42
CA LYS A 183 5.27 7.72 -12.49
C LYS A 183 5.42 6.69 -11.37
N VAL A 184 6.66 6.47 -11.01
CA VAL A 184 7.07 5.67 -9.88
C VAL A 184 6.93 6.50 -8.61
N VAL A 185 6.27 5.91 -7.63
CA VAL A 185 6.04 6.48 -6.30
C VAL A 185 6.77 5.63 -5.28
N SER A 186 7.63 6.25 -4.49
CA SER A 186 8.35 5.65 -3.38
C SER A 186 7.62 5.93 -2.07
N PHE A 187 7.56 4.89 -1.25
CA PHE A 187 6.96 4.90 0.09
C PHE A 187 8.01 4.70 1.19
N ALA A 188 9.28 4.59 0.80
CA ALA A 188 10.42 4.42 1.69
C ALA A 188 11.24 5.72 1.81
N ASN A 189 12.08 5.78 2.85
CA ASN A 189 12.91 6.93 3.15
C ASN A 189 13.98 7.24 2.10
N GLU A 190 14.26 6.27 1.22
CA GLU A 190 15.23 6.37 0.12
C GLU A 190 14.48 6.45 -1.22
N PRO A 191 14.18 7.66 -1.72
CA PRO A 191 13.36 7.86 -2.92
C PRO A 191 14.18 7.64 -4.21
N GLN A 192 15.01 6.60 -4.29
CA GLN A 192 15.91 6.36 -5.44
C GLN A 192 15.17 6.36 -6.78
N TYR A 193 13.92 5.89 -6.77
CA TYR A 193 13.08 5.78 -7.96
C TYR A 193 11.94 6.80 -8.03
N GLU A 194 11.85 7.73 -7.08
CA GLU A 194 10.76 8.71 -7.01
C GLU A 194 10.71 9.58 -8.26
N GLY A 195 9.53 9.70 -8.86
CA GLY A 195 9.28 10.56 -10.01
C GLY A 195 9.87 10.06 -11.34
N LEU A 196 10.51 8.89 -11.36
CA LEU A 196 10.85 8.22 -12.62
C LEU A 196 9.58 7.75 -13.33
N THR A 197 9.59 7.75 -14.66
CA THR A 197 8.46 7.25 -15.46
C THR A 197 8.73 5.82 -15.92
N MET A 198 7.76 4.93 -15.77
CA MET A 198 7.86 3.58 -16.33
C MET A 198 8.01 3.65 -17.85
N PHE A 199 9.05 2.99 -18.37
CA PHE A 199 9.29 2.98 -19.81
C PHE A 199 8.24 2.12 -20.53
N HIS A 200 7.46 2.75 -21.40
CA HIS A 200 6.59 2.08 -22.36
C HIS A 200 7.23 2.08 -23.74
N ARG A 201 7.17 0.92 -24.42
CA ARG A 201 7.62 0.83 -25.81
C ARG A 201 6.59 1.47 -26.74
N PRO A 202 6.89 2.60 -27.42
CA PRO A 202 5.90 3.35 -28.19
C PRO A 202 5.43 2.62 -29.45
N ASP A 203 6.19 1.61 -29.91
CA ASP A 203 5.91 0.77 -31.06
C ASP A 203 5.00 -0.44 -30.74
N ILE A 204 4.66 -0.65 -29.46
CA ILE A 204 3.87 -1.80 -29.01
C ILE A 204 2.45 -1.34 -28.63
N PRO A 205 1.40 -1.94 -29.22
CA PRO A 205 0.00 -1.68 -28.85
C PRO A 205 -0.28 -1.84 -27.35
N ASP A 206 -1.17 -1.02 -26.80
CA ASP A 206 -1.53 -1.01 -25.37
C ASP A 206 -1.99 -2.37 -24.83
N LYS A 207 -2.67 -3.18 -25.67
CA LYS A 207 -3.09 -4.53 -25.30
C LYS A 207 -1.93 -5.49 -25.01
N TYR A 208 -0.70 -5.13 -25.36
CA TYR A 208 0.52 -5.89 -25.06
C TYR A 208 1.46 -5.15 -24.11
N GLN A 209 0.96 -4.10 -23.47
CA GLN A 209 1.63 -3.37 -22.40
C GLN A 209 1.06 -3.82 -21.04
N PRO A 210 1.75 -3.51 -19.91
CA PRO A 210 1.25 -3.80 -18.58
C PRO A 210 -0.16 -3.24 -18.35
N CYS A 211 -1.05 -4.02 -17.72
CA CYS A 211 -2.42 -3.61 -17.50
C CYS A 211 -2.51 -2.50 -16.42
N ASN A 212 -3.08 -1.36 -16.79
CA ASN A 212 -3.28 -0.24 -15.86
C ASN A 212 -4.14 -0.62 -14.65
N ALA A 213 -5.10 -1.54 -14.79
CA ALA A 213 -5.93 -1.99 -13.66
C ALA A 213 -5.10 -2.74 -12.61
N LEU A 214 -4.15 -3.57 -13.03
CA LEU A 214 -3.23 -4.28 -12.14
C LEU A 214 -2.22 -3.33 -11.49
N LEU A 215 -1.68 -2.37 -12.24
CA LEU A 215 -0.81 -1.33 -11.69
C LEU A 215 -1.55 -0.48 -10.65
N ARG A 216 -2.79 -0.07 -10.94
CA ARG A 216 -3.63 0.69 -10.00
C ARG A 216 -3.93 -0.11 -8.74
N HIS A 217 -4.20 -1.40 -8.85
CA HIS A 217 -4.37 -2.28 -7.69
C HIS A 217 -3.08 -2.35 -6.84
N HIS A 218 -1.92 -2.50 -7.47
CA HIS A 218 -0.64 -2.51 -6.77
C HIS A 218 -0.35 -1.16 -6.08
N PHE A 219 -0.63 -0.04 -6.74
CA PHE A 219 -0.55 1.30 -6.16
C PHE A 219 -1.45 1.45 -4.94
N ARG A 220 -2.71 1.01 -5.04
CA ARG A 220 -3.64 1.00 -3.91
C ARG A 220 -3.08 0.24 -2.71
N MET A 221 -2.54 -0.96 -2.94
CA MET A 221 -1.97 -1.78 -1.87
C MET A 221 -0.75 -1.13 -1.20
N ALA A 222 0.12 -0.50 -1.99
CA ALA A 222 1.29 0.21 -1.49
C ALA A 222 0.92 1.42 -0.64
N VAL A 223 -0.07 2.21 -1.09
CA VAL A 223 -0.62 3.33 -0.32
C VAL A 223 -1.16 2.86 1.02
N LEU A 224 -2.00 1.82 1.03
CA LEU A 224 -2.58 1.30 2.27
C LEU A 224 -1.50 0.83 3.24
N LEU A 225 -0.54 0.03 2.77
CA LEU A 225 0.54 -0.50 3.63
C LEU A 225 1.44 0.61 4.18
N SER A 226 1.76 1.61 3.35
CA SER A 226 2.59 2.74 3.75
C SER A 226 1.87 3.63 4.77
N MET A 227 0.58 3.94 4.52
CA MET A 227 -0.10 4.98 5.28
C MET A 227 -0.79 4.50 6.55
N LYS A 228 -1.35 3.28 6.56
CA LYS A 228 -2.01 2.69 7.74
C LYS A 228 -1.01 2.22 8.80
N GLY A 229 0.29 2.21 8.48
CA GLY A 229 1.30 1.58 9.34
C GLY A 229 1.08 0.07 9.46
N ARG A 230 1.57 -0.54 10.54
CA ARG A 230 1.49 -1.99 10.79
C ARG A 230 0.24 -2.45 11.53
N ILE A 231 -0.70 -1.58 11.84
CA ILE A 231 -1.90 -1.97 12.59
C ILE A 231 -2.78 -2.88 11.75
N GLY A 232 -2.98 -4.11 12.25
CA GLY A 232 -3.73 -5.16 11.56
C GLY A 232 -2.94 -5.90 10.48
N TYR A 233 -1.76 -5.41 10.08
CA TYR A 233 -0.94 -6.07 9.07
C TYR A 233 -0.16 -7.24 9.67
N PRO A 234 -0.17 -8.43 9.05
CA PRO A 234 0.71 -9.51 9.48
C PRO A 234 2.18 -9.10 9.28
N VAL A 235 3.06 -9.49 10.20
CA VAL A 235 4.52 -9.40 10.01
C VAL A 235 4.98 -10.59 9.17
N TRP A 236 5.70 -10.33 8.07
CA TRP A 236 6.13 -11.36 7.11
C TRP A 236 7.62 -11.68 7.20
N ASP A 237 8.09 -12.76 6.56
CA ASP A 237 9.50 -13.16 6.62
C ASP A 237 10.45 -12.06 6.15
N GLU A 238 10.06 -11.34 5.11
CA GLU A 238 10.83 -10.24 4.53
C GLU A 238 10.78 -8.96 5.39
N ASP A 239 9.91 -8.95 6.42
CA ASP A 239 9.82 -7.91 7.46
C ASP A 239 10.66 -8.24 8.70
N ILE A 240 11.10 -9.49 8.85
CA ILE A 240 11.92 -9.96 9.97
C ILE A 240 13.38 -9.62 9.68
N GLN A 241 14.02 -8.87 10.58
CA GLN A 241 15.43 -8.52 10.42
C GLN A 241 16.30 -9.78 10.41
N GLU A 242 17.33 -9.81 9.56
CA GLU A 242 18.30 -10.90 9.55
C GLU A 242 18.89 -11.10 10.96
N GLY A 243 18.68 -12.28 11.54
CA GLY A 243 19.14 -12.64 12.90
C GLY A 243 18.04 -12.82 13.95
N CYS A 244 16.77 -12.52 13.65
CA CYS A 244 15.64 -12.84 14.53
C CYS A 244 15.33 -14.35 14.51
N ASP A 245 15.01 -14.91 15.70
CA ASP A 245 14.58 -16.30 15.83
C ASP A 245 13.16 -16.48 15.28
N GLN A 246 13.10 -16.90 14.01
CA GLN A 246 11.85 -17.11 13.28
C GLN A 246 10.89 -18.09 13.98
N MET A 247 11.39 -19.06 14.76
CA MET A 247 10.53 -20.03 15.46
C MET A 247 9.92 -19.45 16.73
N ALA A 248 10.64 -18.57 17.43
CA ALA A 248 10.09 -17.83 18.56
C ALA A 248 8.96 -16.88 18.10
N GLU A 249 9.15 -16.15 17.01
CA GLU A 249 8.16 -15.22 16.47
C GLU A 249 6.87 -15.92 15.98
N ILE A 250 7.01 -17.11 15.38
CA ILE A 250 5.90 -17.97 14.98
C ILE A 250 5.10 -18.47 16.20
N SER A 251 5.80 -18.83 17.29
CA SER A 251 5.19 -19.41 18.49
C SER A 251 4.54 -18.37 19.40
N GLU A 252 5.11 -17.16 19.48
CA GLU A 252 4.75 -16.15 20.48
C GLU A 252 3.73 -15.12 19.98
N SER A 253 3.57 -14.95 18.67
CA SER A 253 2.62 -13.99 18.09
C SER A 253 1.40 -14.67 17.47
N ASP A 254 0.20 -14.10 17.67
CA ASP A 254 -1.03 -14.61 17.03
C ASP A 254 -0.95 -14.54 15.50
N GLN A 255 -0.16 -13.61 14.96
CA GLN A 255 0.15 -13.50 13.54
C GLN A 255 1.10 -14.62 13.06
N GLY A 256 2.09 -14.98 13.88
CA GLY A 256 2.97 -16.13 13.69
C GLY A 256 2.20 -17.46 13.67
N LYS A 257 1.18 -17.58 14.53
CA LYS A 257 0.24 -18.72 14.53
C LYS A 257 -0.63 -18.75 13.28
N LEU A 258 -1.24 -17.63 12.88
CA LEU A 258 -1.98 -17.52 11.61
C LEU A 258 -1.12 -17.91 10.39
N ARG A 259 0.15 -17.52 10.42
CA ARG A 259 1.15 -17.88 9.41
C ARG A 259 1.47 -19.37 9.45
N PHE A 260 1.70 -19.94 10.63
CA PHE A 260 1.90 -21.39 10.81
C PHE A 260 0.68 -22.17 10.33
N GLU A 261 -0.53 -21.79 10.73
CA GLU A 261 -1.78 -22.43 10.30
C GLU A 261 -1.98 -22.35 8.79
N THR A 262 -1.70 -21.21 8.17
CA THR A 262 -1.81 -21.04 6.71
C THR A 262 -0.82 -21.95 5.97
N VAL A 263 0.43 -22.05 6.45
CA VAL A 263 1.47 -22.90 5.86
C VAL A 263 1.22 -24.38 6.15
N LEU A 264 0.76 -24.71 7.36
CA LEU A 264 0.46 -26.07 7.81
C LEU A 264 -0.77 -26.62 7.11
N ALA A 265 -1.84 -25.83 6.95
CA ALA A 265 -3.00 -26.21 6.15
C ALA A 265 -2.61 -26.47 4.69
N GLY A 266 -1.69 -25.68 4.14
CA GLY A 266 -1.09 -25.93 2.84
C GLY A 266 -0.35 -27.27 2.77
N LYS A 267 0.47 -27.60 3.78
CA LYS A 267 1.24 -28.86 3.83
C LYS A 267 0.38 -30.10 4.13
N LEU A 268 -0.60 -30.01 5.02
CA LEU A 268 -1.50 -31.12 5.36
C LEU A 268 -2.38 -31.52 4.16
N ASN A 269 -2.80 -30.55 3.36
CA ASN A 269 -3.50 -30.83 2.10
C ASN A 269 -2.61 -31.54 1.06
N GLN A 270 -1.28 -31.50 1.18
CA GLN A 270 -0.37 -32.29 0.33
C GLN A 270 -0.29 -33.78 0.75
N PHE A 271 -0.72 -34.13 1.96
CA PHE A 271 -0.72 -35.51 2.47
C PHE A 271 -2.08 -36.21 2.35
N ILE A 272 -3.14 -35.47 2.01
CA ILE A 272 -4.51 -35.99 1.82
C ILE A 272 -4.84 -36.17 0.33
N ALA A 273 -3.92 -35.84 -0.58
CA ALA A 273 -4.03 -36.05 -2.03
C ALA A 273 -3.21 -37.27 -2.49
#